data_AF-A0A851FMW1-F1
#
_entry.id   AF-A0A851FMW1-F1
#
_cell.length_a   1.000
_cell.length_b   1.000
_cell.length_c   1.000
_cell.angle_alpha   90.00
_cell.angle_beta   90.00
_cell.angle_gamma   90.00
#
_symmetry.space_group_name_H-M   'P 1'
#
loop_
_entity.id
_entity.type
_entity.pdbx_description
1 polymer ?
#
loop_
_entity_poly.entity_id
_entity_poly.type
_entity_poly.pdbx_seq_one_letter_code
_entity_poly.pdbx_strand_id
1 'polypeptide(L)' 'HRTRQEVFKSDARALEAAREKINEEFRNYQDETSEEKIIELLKIASDVEVILRTSVIQAVHTDSDKI' A
#
# COMPACT_ATOMS: atom_id res chain seq x y z
N HIS A 1 4.56 5.37 4.22
CA HIS A 1 3.17 5.07 3.85
C HIS A 1 2.42 4.45 5.02
N ARG A 2 1.32 5.07 5.50
CA ARG A 2 0.53 4.57 6.66
C ARG A 2 -0.50 3.51 6.24
N THR A 3 -1.13 3.69 5.08
CA THR A 3 -2.18 2.83 4.53
C THR A 3 -1.81 1.35 4.49
N ARG A 4 -0.57 1.00 4.09
CA ARG A 4 -0.13 -0.40 4.05
C ARG A 4 -0.06 -1.05 5.44
N GLN A 5 0.24 -0.26 6.48
CA GLN A 5 0.31 -0.76 7.87
C GLN A 5 -1.07 -1.06 8.43
N GLU A 6 -2.09 -0.32 7.98
CA GLU A 6 -3.49 -0.54 8.38
C GLU A 6 -4.11 -1.70 7.61
N VAL A 7 -3.83 -1.79 6.30
CA VAL A 7 -4.46 -2.75 5.38
C VAL A 7 -3.84 -4.15 5.45
N PHE A 8 -2.54 -4.25 5.76
CA PHE A 8 -1.82 -5.54 5.86
C PHE A 8 -1.37 -5.83 7.29
N LYS A 9 -2.16 -5.40 8.28
CA LYS A 9 -1.87 -5.63 9.69
C LYS A 9 -1.69 -7.14 9.94
N SER A 10 -0.58 -7.50 10.58
CA SER A 10 -0.19 -8.90 10.86
C SER A 10 0.17 -9.76 9.63
N ASP A 11 0.20 -9.20 8.41
CA ASP A 11 0.73 -9.88 7.21
C ASP A 11 2.09 -9.30 6.84
N ALA A 12 3.14 -9.83 7.47
CA ALA A 12 4.52 -9.35 7.29
C ALA A 12 4.97 -9.43 5.82
N ARG A 13 4.53 -10.46 5.08
CA ARG A 13 4.90 -10.64 3.66
C ARG A 13 4.23 -9.59 2.79
N ALA A 14 2.94 -9.36 2.96
CA ALA A 14 2.23 -8.32 2.22
C ALA A 14 2.72 -6.91 2.59
N LEU A 15 3.08 -6.67 3.86
CA LEU A 15 3.68 -5.42 4.30
C LEU A 15 5.02 -5.14 3.60
N GLU A 16 5.87 -6.16 3.48
CA GLU A 16 7.19 -6.06 2.85
C GLU A 16 7.06 -5.89 1.33
N ALA A 17 6.26 -6.71 0.66
CA ALA A 17 6.00 -6.59 -0.77
C ALA A 17 5.39 -5.21 -1.14
N ALA A 18 4.43 -4.72 -0.35
CA ALA A 18 3.87 -3.39 -0.54
C ALA A 18 4.91 -2.29 -0.30
N ARG A 19 5.86 -2.48 0.63
CA ARG A 19 6.95 -1.53 0.86
C ARG A 19 7.88 -1.46 -0.34
N GLU A 20 8.30 -2.62 -0.83
CA GLU A 20 9.23 -2.73 -1.95
C GLU A 20 8.64 -2.11 -3.20
N LYS A 21 7.38 -2.44 -3.52
CA LYS A 21 6.71 -1.88 -4.70
C LYS A 21 6.56 -0.36 -4.62
N ILE A 22 6.18 0.18 -3.46
CA ILE A 22 6.10 1.64 -3.27
C ILE A 22 7.48 2.26 -3.51
N ASN A 23 8.53 1.73 -2.89
CA ASN A 23 9.88 2.28 -3.04
C ASN A 23 10.41 2.18 -4.48
N GLU A 24 10.08 1.11 -5.19
CA GLU A 24 10.43 0.92 -6.60
C GLU A 24 9.78 2.00 -7.47
N GLU A 25 8.47 2.22 -7.34
CA GLU A 25 7.76 3.25 -8.11
C GLU A 25 8.32 4.65 -7.82
N PHE A 26 8.58 4.99 -6.56
CA PHE A 26 9.20 6.29 -6.22
C PHE A 26 10.62 6.44 -6.78
N ARG A 27 11.41 5.37 -6.85
CA ARG A 27 12.76 5.41 -7.46
C ARG A 27 12.70 5.53 -8.98
N ASN A 28 11.75 4.86 -9.61
CA ASN A 28 11.57 4.89 -11.07
C ASN A 28 11.23 6.30 -11.58
N TYR A 29 10.54 7.10 -10.77
CA TYR A 29 10.15 8.47 -11.11
C TYR A 29 10.93 9.54 -10.35
N GLN A 30 12.07 9.20 -9.72
CA GLN A 30 12.81 10.16 -8.87
C GLN A 30 13.38 11.35 -9.65
N ASP A 31 13.73 11.14 -10.92
CA ASP A 31 14.31 12.14 -11.81
C ASP A 31 13.25 12.79 -12.72
N GLU A 32 11.96 12.49 -12.50
CA GLU A 32 10.87 13.09 -13.27
C GLU A 32 10.74 14.58 -12.91
N THR A 33 10.80 15.44 -13.93
CA THR A 33 10.71 16.90 -13.78
C THR A 33 9.47 17.48 -14.44
N SER A 34 8.68 16.65 -15.15
CA SER A 34 7.41 17.07 -15.75
C SER A 34 6.34 17.24 -14.68
N GLU A 35 5.87 18.47 -14.50
CA GLU A 35 4.81 18.80 -13.56
C GLU A 35 3.52 18.01 -13.84
N GLU A 36 3.14 17.87 -15.11
CA GLU A 36 1.97 17.09 -15.53
C GLU A 36 2.10 15.62 -15.10
N LYS A 37 3.29 15.03 -15.28
CA LYS A 37 3.55 13.64 -14.92
C LYS A 37 3.54 13.43 -13.41
N ILE A 38 4.13 14.36 -12.66
CA ILE A 38 4.12 14.34 -11.19
C ILE A 38 2.68 14.40 -10.66
N ILE A 39 1.83 15.28 -11.20
CA ILE A 39 0.42 15.39 -10.82
C ILE A 39 -0.33 14.08 -11.12
N GLU A 40 -0.06 13.44 -12.26
CA GLU A 40 -0.66 12.14 -12.60
C GLU A 40 -0.25 11.06 -11.59
N LEU A 41 1.03 10.95 -11.27
CA LEU A 41 1.56 9.97 -10.32
C LEU A 41 0.98 10.16 -8.91
N LEU A 42 0.80 11.41 -8.47
CA LEU A 42 0.15 11.72 -7.19
C LEU A 42 -1.32 11.28 -7.15
N LYS A 43 -2.06 11.45 -8.25
CA LYS A 43 -3.45 10.96 -8.36
C LYS A 43 -3.51 9.44 -8.27
N ILE A 44 -2.65 8.75 -9.01
CA ILE A 44 -2.56 7.28 -8.97
C ILE A 44 -2.27 6.80 -7.54
N ALA A 45 -1.31 7.42 -6.85
CA ALA A 45 -0.99 7.07 -5.47
C ALA A 45 -2.20 7.23 -4.52
N SER A 46 -2.96 8.32 -4.67
CA SER A 46 -4.19 8.56 -3.90
C SER A 46 -5.27 7.51 -4.21
N ASP A 47 -5.49 7.18 -5.47
CA ASP A 47 -6.49 6.20 -5.88
C ASP A 47 -6.16 4.80 -5.35
N VAL A 48 -4.88 4.42 -5.42
CA VAL A 48 -4.39 3.16 -4.83
C VAL A 48 -4.62 3.12 -3.32
N GLU A 49 -4.40 4.23 -2.60
CA GLU A 49 -4.71 4.31 -1.17
C GLU A 49 -6.19 4.06 -0.88
N VAL A 50 -7.09 4.69 -1.64
CA VAL A 50 -8.54 4.51 -1.48
C VAL A 50 -8.95 3.07 -1.76
N ILE A 51 -8.44 2.47 -2.83
CA ILE A 51 -8.75 1.07 -3.19
C ILE A 51 -8.28 0.13 -2.09
N LEU A 52 -7.05 0.29 -1.59
CA LEU A 52 -6.51 -0.57 -0.54
C LEU A 52 -7.33 -0.47 0.75
N ARG A 53 -7.79 0.73 1.14
CA ARG A 53 -8.60 0.91 2.36
C ARG A 53 -10.03 0.40 2.24
N THR A 54 -10.60 0.40 1.04
CA THR A 54 -12.01 0.06 0.83
C THR A 54 -12.22 -1.38 0.40
N SER A 55 -11.25 -1.97 -0.32
CA SER A 55 -11.41 -3.25 -1.00
C SER A 55 -10.66 -4.40 -0.34
N VAL A 56 -9.70 -4.11 0.55
CA VAL A 56 -8.98 -5.15 1.29
C VAL A 56 -9.65 -5.38 2.63
N ILE A 57 -10.12 -6.62 2.83
CA ILE A 57 -10.62 -7.11 4.11
C ILE A 57 -9.63 -8.16 4.61
N GLN A 58 -8.99 -7.90 5.75
CA GLN A 58 -8.16 -8.90 6.41
C GLN A 58 -9.00 -9.76 7.36
N ALA A 59 -9.14 -11.04 7.05
CA ALA A 59 -9.66 -12.01 7.99
C ALA A 59 -8.61 -12.26 9.09
N VAL A 60 -9.00 -12.03 10.35
CA VAL A 60 -8.18 -12.39 11.52
C VAL A 60 -8.63 -13.77 11.99
N HIS A 61 -7.73 -14.75 11.95
CA HIS A 61 -7.99 -16.05 12.54
C HIS A 61 -8.00 -15.92 14.06
N THR A 62 -9.19 -15.97 14.66
CA THR A 62 -9.34 -16.08 16.11
C THR A 62 -9.48 -17.56 16.45
N ASP A 63 -8.36 -18.24 16.69
CA ASP A 63 -8.40 -19.48 17.46
C ASP A 63 -9.00 -19.12 18.83
N SER A 64 -10.28 -19.41 18.98
CA SER A 64 -10.86 -19.48 20.31
C SER A 64 -10.26 -20.75 20.91
N ASP A 65 -9.21 -20.59 21.71
CA ASP A 65 -8.79 -21.56 22.72
C ASP A 65 -10.03 -21.94 23.55
N LYS A 66 -10.77 -22.93 23.09
CA LYS A 66 -11.81 -23.61 23.85
C LYS A 66 -11.26 -24.99 24.18
N ILE A 67 -10.71 -25.01 25.39
CA ILE A 67 -10.36 -26.18 26.22
C ILE A 67 -11.45 -27.24 26.14
#